data_AF-A0A1S6KZU1-F1
#
_entry.id   AF-A0A1S6KZU1-F1
#
_cell.length_a   1.000
_cell.length_b   1.000
_cell.length_c   1.000
_cell.angle_alpha   90.00
_cell.angle_beta   90.00
_cell.angle_gamma   90.00
#
_symmetry.space_group_name_H-M   'P 1'
#
loop_
_entity.id
_entity.type
_entity.pdbx_description
1 polymer ?
#
loop_
_entity_poly.entity_id
_entity_poly.type
_entity_poly.pdbx_seq_one_letter_code
_entity_poly.pdbx_strand_id
1 'polypeptide(L)'
;DRAMGASLSYQISKRYGETGLPLDTVHVNIKGSAGQSFGAFLAPGVTLELEGDANDYVGKGLSGGRLIIYPPRAAVFKAEENIMIGNVCLYGATS
;
A
#
# COMPACT_ATOMS: atom_id res chain seq x y z
N ASP A 1 9.32 6.41 6.60
CA ASP A 1 8.02 6.54 7.28
C ASP A 1 7.33 5.20 7.49
N ARG A 2 6.48 5.08 8.52
CA ARG A 2 5.69 3.86 8.84
C ARG A 2 4.20 4.12 8.67
N ALA A 3 3.43 3.06 8.45
CA ALA A 3 1.96 3.11 8.38
C ALA A 3 1.40 4.14 7.37
N MET A 4 2.16 4.42 6.30
CA MET A 4 1.72 5.36 5.26
C MET A 4 0.40 4.87 4.65
N GLY A 5 -0.57 5.79 4.54
CA GLY A 5 -1.92 5.50 4.06
C GLY A 5 -2.95 5.21 5.17
N ALA A 6 -2.54 4.79 6.37
CA ALA A 6 -3.48 4.41 7.42
C ALA A 6 -4.35 5.59 7.90
N SER A 7 -3.75 6.76 8.14
CA SER A 7 -4.50 7.96 8.53
C SER A 7 -5.43 8.46 7.43
N LEU A 8 -5.02 8.35 6.16
CA LEU A 8 -5.86 8.68 5.01
C LEU A 8 -7.07 7.74 4.94
N SER A 9 -6.81 6.44 5.08
CA SER A 9 -7.86 5.42 5.10
C SER A 9 -8.89 5.69 6.21
N TYR A 10 -8.43 5.99 7.43
CA TYR A 10 -9.32 6.34 8.54
C TYR A 10 -10.26 7.50 8.20
N GLN A 11 -9.76 8.56 7.57
CA GLN A 11 -10.60 9.71 7.20
C GLN A 11 -11.63 9.35 6.14
N ILE A 12 -11.27 8.50 5.18
CA ILE A 12 -12.17 8.00 4.14
C ILE A 12 -13.26 7.13 4.77
N SER A 13 -12.89 6.12 5.54
CA SER A 13 -13.85 5.22 6.19
C SER A 13 -14.76 5.98 7.16
N LYS A 14 -14.24 6.97 7.88
CA LYS A 14 -15.05 7.81 8.77
C LYS A 14 -16.12 8.62 8.02
N ARG A 15 -15.84 9.05 6.79
CA ARG A 15 -16.74 9.90 6.00
C ARG A 15 -17.68 9.11 5.09
N TYR A 16 -17.18 8.05 4.48
CA TYR A 16 -17.87 7.30 3.41
C TYR A 16 -18.25 5.86 3.82
N GLY A 17 -17.88 5.44 5.03
CA GLY A 17 -18.15 4.09 5.52
C GLY A 17 -17.43 3.02 4.71
N GLU A 18 -17.97 1.81 4.76
CA GLU A 18 -17.41 0.61 4.11
C GLU A 18 -17.39 0.73 2.58
N THR A 19 -18.33 1.44 1.97
CA THR A 19 -18.36 1.66 0.52
C THR A 19 -17.13 2.42 0.03
N GLY A 20 -16.55 3.28 0.87
CA GLY A 20 -15.36 4.05 0.52
C GLY A 20 -15.59 4.99 -0.67
N LEU A 21 -14.56 5.14 -1.50
CA LEU A 21 -14.59 5.97 -2.71
C LEU A 21 -14.66 5.09 -3.96
N PRO A 22 -15.10 5.65 -5.11
CA PRO A 22 -14.91 4.99 -6.40
C PRO A 22 -13.46 4.59 -6.64
N LEU A 23 -13.24 3.51 -7.41
CA LEU A 23 -11.89 3.03 -7.74
C LEU A 23 -11.01 4.16 -8.27
N ASP A 24 -9.76 4.21 -7.79
CA ASP A 24 -8.75 5.19 -8.22
C ASP A 24 -9.10 6.66 -8.02
N THR A 25 -10.01 6.97 -7.10
CA THR A 25 -10.30 8.36 -6.72
C THR A 25 -9.07 9.06 -6.13
N VAL A 26 -8.25 8.33 -5.36
CA VAL A 26 -7.00 8.85 -4.79
C VAL A 26 -5.85 7.97 -5.24
N HIS A 27 -4.93 8.51 -6.05
CA HIS A 27 -3.70 7.83 -6.45
C HIS A 27 -2.49 8.59 -5.93
N VAL A 28 -1.66 7.92 -5.11
CA VAL A 28 -0.44 8.48 -4.53
C VAL A 28 0.78 7.77 -5.12
N ASN A 29 1.62 8.52 -5.81
CA ASN A 29 2.90 8.04 -6.34
C ASN A 29 4.03 8.33 -5.35
N ILE A 30 4.81 7.30 -5.03
CA ILE A 30 5.80 7.30 -3.96
C ILE A 30 7.09 6.71 -4.51
N LYS A 31 8.23 7.27 -4.09
CA LYS A 31 9.56 6.77 -4.47
C LYS A 31 10.41 6.55 -3.22
N GLY A 32 11.15 5.45 -3.17
CA GLY A 32 12.07 5.12 -2.08
C GLY A 32 11.68 3.87 -1.32
N SER A 33 12.10 3.76 -0.06
CA SER A 33 11.81 2.59 0.79
C SER A 33 10.73 2.91 1.82
N ALA A 34 9.64 2.15 1.80
CA ALA A 34 8.56 2.26 2.76
C ALA A 34 8.88 1.47 4.04
N GLY A 35 8.60 2.08 5.19
CA GLY A 35 8.71 1.40 6.48
C GLY A 35 7.56 0.42 6.71
N GLN A 36 7.54 -0.17 7.91
CA GLN A 36 6.56 -1.18 8.28
C GLN A 36 5.10 -0.69 8.14
N SER A 37 4.21 -1.63 7.84
CA SER A 37 2.75 -1.39 7.72
C SER A 37 2.36 -0.44 6.59
N PHE A 38 3.14 -0.38 5.50
CA PHE A 38 2.79 0.38 4.32
C PHE A 38 1.41 -0.04 3.77
N GLY A 39 0.48 0.90 3.62
CA GLY A 39 -0.86 0.58 3.13
C GLY A 39 -1.74 -0.19 4.10
N ALA A 40 -1.44 -0.17 5.40
CA ALA A 40 -2.28 -0.86 6.39
C ALA A 40 -3.71 -0.31 6.41
N PHE A 41 -4.69 -1.22 6.43
CA PHE A 41 -6.13 -0.93 6.47
C PHE A 41 -6.63 -0.03 5.33
N LEU A 42 -5.99 -0.05 4.16
CA LEU A 42 -6.30 0.89 3.08
C LEU A 42 -7.74 0.71 2.57
N ALA A 43 -8.50 1.81 2.59
CA ALA A 43 -9.92 1.85 2.21
C ALA A 43 -10.13 1.83 0.69
N PRO A 44 -11.35 1.48 0.22
CA PRO A 44 -11.70 1.48 -1.19
C PRO A 44 -11.50 2.84 -1.85
N GLY A 45 -10.99 2.81 -3.09
CA GLY A 45 -10.75 3.99 -3.92
C GLY A 45 -9.42 4.70 -3.68
N VAL A 46 -8.56 4.17 -2.79
CA VAL A 46 -7.17 4.62 -2.64
C VAL A 46 -6.21 3.64 -3.32
N THR A 47 -5.33 4.18 -4.16
CA THR A 47 -4.19 3.50 -4.76
C THR A 47 -2.90 4.11 -4.23
N LEU A 48 -2.06 3.29 -3.60
CA LEU A 48 -0.68 3.66 -3.27
C LEU A 48 0.27 2.93 -4.22
N GLU A 49 1.03 3.71 -4.98
CA GLU A 49 2.01 3.22 -5.94
C GLU A 49 3.42 3.58 -5.46
N LEU A 50 4.26 2.57 -5.27
CA LEU A 50 5.61 2.69 -4.76
C LEU A 50 6.62 2.18 -5.78
N GLU A 51 7.42 3.10 -6.31
CA GLU A 51 8.65 2.82 -7.04
C GLU A 51 9.79 2.67 -6.01
N GLY A 52 10.11 1.43 -5.64
CA GLY A 52 11.06 1.09 -4.59
C GLY A 52 10.65 -0.18 -3.85
N ASP A 53 11.02 -0.26 -2.57
CA ASP A 53 10.84 -1.44 -1.71
C ASP A 53 10.07 -1.12 -0.43
N ALA A 54 9.59 -2.13 0.29
CA ALA A 54 8.90 -1.96 1.56
C ALA A 54 9.30 -3.00 2.61
N ASN A 55 9.23 -2.62 3.88
CA ASN A 55 9.46 -3.53 5.01
C ASN A 55 8.22 -4.41 5.30
N ASP A 56 8.20 -5.07 6.48
CA ASP A 56 7.12 -5.97 6.88
C ASP A 56 5.73 -5.31 6.91
N TYR A 57 4.69 -6.16 6.86
CA TYR A 57 3.29 -5.81 7.04
C TYR A 57 2.69 -4.93 5.94
N VAL A 58 3.22 -5.01 4.71
CA VAL A 58 2.59 -4.37 3.55
C VAL A 58 1.15 -4.84 3.44
N GLY A 59 0.22 -3.89 3.36
CA GLY A 59 -1.21 -4.17 3.25
C GLY A 59 -1.79 -4.94 4.45
N LYS A 60 -1.21 -4.82 5.65
CA LYS A 60 -1.81 -5.39 6.86
C LYS A 60 -3.26 -4.94 6.98
N GLY A 61 -4.19 -5.90 7.08
CA GLY A 61 -5.61 -5.64 7.15
C GLY A 61 -6.17 -4.90 5.93
N LEU A 62 -5.60 -5.08 4.73
CA LEU A 62 -6.09 -4.42 3.51
C LEU A 62 -7.62 -4.55 3.40
N SER A 63 -8.28 -3.44 3.12
CA SER A 63 -9.74 -3.28 3.23
C SER A 63 -10.33 -2.68 1.95
N GLY A 64 -9.86 -3.13 0.77
CA GLY A 64 -10.36 -2.71 -0.54
C GLY A 64 -9.57 -1.59 -1.24
N GLY A 65 -8.52 -1.07 -0.62
CA GLY A 65 -7.53 -0.22 -1.29
C GLY A 65 -6.57 -1.02 -2.17
N ARG A 66 -5.87 -0.34 -3.08
CA ARG A 66 -4.92 -0.94 -4.02
C ARG A 66 -3.47 -0.56 -3.68
N LEU A 67 -2.59 -1.55 -3.66
CA LEU A 67 -1.16 -1.37 -3.46
C LEU A 67 -0.40 -1.84 -4.70
N ILE A 68 0.48 -1.00 -5.22
CA ILE A 68 1.36 -1.29 -6.35
C ILE A 68 2.77 -1.03 -5.88
N ILE A 69 3.65 -2.03 -5.97
CA ILE A 69 5.06 -1.91 -5.56
C ILE A 69 5.91 -2.54 -6.67
N TYR A 70 6.88 -1.78 -7.17
CA TYR A 70 7.79 -2.23 -8.24
C TYR A 70 9.18 -1.63 -8.03
N PRO A 71 10.25 -2.30 -8.52
CA PRO A 71 11.60 -1.79 -8.36
C PRO A 71 11.77 -0.41 -9.01
N PRO A 72 12.77 0.38 -8.58
CA PRO A 72 13.13 1.60 -9.27
C PRO A 72 13.26 1.37 -10.77
N ARG A 73 12.76 2.28 -11.61
CA ARG A 73 12.80 2.12 -13.08
C ARG A 73 14.22 2.01 -13.63
N ALA A 74 15.20 2.52 -12.87
CA ALA A 74 16.62 2.43 -13.17
C ALA A 74 17.29 1.14 -12.63
N ALA A 75 16.55 0.24 -11.98
CA ALA A 75 17.07 -1.02 -11.48
C ALA A 75 17.55 -1.90 -12.65
N VAL A 76 18.76 -2.44 -12.50
CA VAL A 76 19.38 -3.36 -13.47
C VAL A 76 19.25 -4.83 -13.08
N PHE A 77 18.74 -5.10 -11.88
CA PHE A 77 18.49 -6.45 -11.39
C PHE A 77 17.12 -6.95 -11.87
N LYS A 78 16.95 -8.28 -11.92
CA LYS A 78 15.66 -8.91 -12.20
C LYS A 78 14.76 -8.85 -10.97
N ALA A 79 13.56 -8.32 -11.14
CA ALA A 79 12.63 -8.07 -10.03
C ALA A 79 12.26 -9.36 -9.28
N GLU A 80 12.05 -10.44 -10.03
CA GLU A 80 11.64 -11.76 -9.52
C GLU A 80 12.73 -12.51 -8.75
N GLU A 81 13.99 -12.08 -8.88
CA GLU A 81 15.14 -12.67 -8.16
C GLU A 81 15.50 -11.86 -6.89
N ASN A 82 14.76 -10.79 -6.58
CA ASN A 82 15.05 -9.86 -5.47
C ASN A 82 13.83 -9.65 -4.56
N ILE A 83 14.09 -9.43 -3.28
CA ILE A 83 13.03 -9.17 -2.30
C ILE A 83 12.58 -7.71 -2.41
N MET A 84 11.29 -7.50 -2.65
CA MET A 84 10.68 -6.16 -2.74
C MET A 84 9.87 -5.76 -1.51
N ILE A 85 9.31 -6.74 -0.79
CA ILE A 85 8.48 -6.52 0.39
C ILE A 85 8.86 -7.49 1.52
N GLY A 86 8.73 -7.03 2.77
CA GLY A 86 9.05 -7.83 3.96
C GLY A 86 8.01 -8.90 4.30
N ASN A 87 8.01 -9.32 5.56
CA ASN A 87 7.22 -10.44 6.05
C ASN A 87 5.77 -10.05 6.39
N VAL A 88 4.91 -11.06 6.54
CA VAL A 88 3.55 -10.92 7.09
C VAL A 88 2.70 -9.90 6.32
N CYS A 89 2.91 -9.85 5.00
CA CYS A 89 2.12 -9.06 4.08
C CYS A 89 0.66 -9.55 4.08
N LEU A 90 -0.27 -8.62 3.91
CA LEU A 90 -1.72 -8.90 3.83
C LEU A 90 -2.30 -9.61 5.07
N TYR A 91 -1.64 -9.50 6.23
CA TYR A 91 -2.13 -10.13 7.44
C TYR A 91 -3.53 -9.62 7.82
N GLY A 92 -4.52 -10.53 7.78
CA GLY A 92 -5.91 -10.22 8.06
C GLY A 92 -6.57 -9.32 7.02
N ALA A 93 -6.04 -9.24 5.80
CA ALA A 93 -6.71 -8.54 4.70
C ALA A 93 -8.09 -9.16 4.43
N THR A 94 -9.08 -8.31 4.15
CA THR A 94 -10.47 -8.72 3.89
C THR A 94 -10.90 -8.42 2.47
N SER A 95 -10.24 -7.48 1.79
CA SER A 95 -10.50 -7.09 0.39
C SER A 95 -9.29 -6.41 -0.22
#